data_AF-A0A972UPX4-F1
#
_entry.id   AF-A0A972UPX4-F1
#
_cell.length_a   1.000
_cell.length_b   1.000
_cell.length_c   1.000
_cell.angle_alpha   90.00
_cell.angle_beta   90.00
_cell.angle_gamma   90.00
#
_symmetry.space_group_name_H-M   'P 1'
#
loop_
_entity.id
_entity.type
_entity.pdbx_description
1 polymer ?
#
loop_
_entity_poly.entity_id
_entity_poly.type
_entity_poly.pdbx_seq_one_letter_code
_entity_poly.pdbx_strand_id
1 'polypeptide(L)'
;MDINLEELVQHDSADDCPVCRAQDLIAAALLPAAAAWEASNDLPRFSLALHGAVEFLGAMLAEGVPRDALDEMVSRLLDDVEIRIAEDDVMGGPPQGSA
;
A
#
# COMPACT_ATOMS: atom_id res chain seq x y z
N MET A 1 -4.63 16.64 -15.40
CA MET A 1 -5.47 16.33 -14.22
C MET A 1 -4.48 16.15 -13.09
N ASP A 2 -4.54 16.98 -12.06
CA ASP A 2 -3.60 16.92 -10.95
C ASP A 2 -4.14 15.89 -9.96
N ILE A 3 -3.46 14.76 -9.79
CA ILE A 3 -3.89 13.68 -8.89
C ILE A 3 -3.24 13.95 -7.54
N ASN A 4 -3.99 14.57 -6.63
CA ASN A 4 -3.51 14.82 -5.27
C ASN A 4 -3.71 13.57 -4.40
N LEU A 5 -2.74 12.65 -4.41
CA LEU A 5 -2.78 11.45 -3.58
C LEU A 5 -2.69 11.76 -2.08
N GLU A 6 -2.16 12.92 -1.68
CA GLU A 6 -2.06 13.31 -0.26
C GLU A 6 -3.45 13.50 0.36
N GLU A 7 -4.45 13.93 -0.42
CA GLU A 7 -5.85 14.03 0.05
C GLU A 7 -6.47 12.65 0.35
N LEU A 8 -6.03 11.59 -0.34
CA LEU A 8 -6.47 10.22 -0.02
C LEU A 8 -5.84 9.74 1.29
N VAL A 9 -4.65 10.23 1.65
CA VAL A 9 -3.94 9.84 2.88
C VAL A 9 -4.32 10.70 4.09
N GLN A 10 -4.85 11.91 3.86
CA GLN A 10 -5.39 12.78 4.91
C GLN A 10 -6.83 12.39 5.27
N HIS A 11 -6.99 11.33 6.06
CA HIS A 11 -8.29 10.89 6.56
C HIS A 11 -8.42 11.10 8.07
N ASP A 12 -9.60 11.56 8.50
CA ASP A 12 -9.96 11.88 9.89
C ASP A 12 -10.28 10.65 10.75
N SER A 13 -10.15 9.44 10.18
CA SER A 13 -10.47 8.16 10.81
C SER A 13 -11.94 8.03 11.25
N ALA A 14 -12.86 8.78 10.63
CA ALA A 14 -14.28 8.64 10.89
C ALA A 14 -14.83 7.30 10.34
N ASP A 15 -15.82 6.72 11.04
CA ASP A 15 -16.46 5.44 10.67
C ASP A 15 -17.14 5.45 9.29
N ASP A 16 -17.49 6.64 8.78
CA ASP A 16 -18.10 6.83 7.46
C ASP A 16 -17.08 7.23 6.37
N CYS A 17 -15.80 7.36 6.71
CA CYS A 17 -14.76 7.69 5.75
C CYS A 17 -14.60 6.54 4.72
N PRO A 18 -14.88 6.78 3.42
CA PRO A 18 -14.82 5.74 2.40
C PRO A 18 -13.41 5.13 2.24
N VAL A 19 -12.37 5.93 2.49
CA VAL A 19 -10.97 5.49 2.41
C VAL A 19 -10.66 4.54 3.56
N CYS A 20 -10.99 4.91 4.81
CA CYS A 20 -10.78 4.04 5.97
C CYS A 20 -11.55 2.73 5.81
N ARG A 21 -12.80 2.78 5.34
CA ARG A 21 -13.59 1.57 5.08
C ARG A 21 -12.98 0.69 3.98
N ALA A 22 -12.41 1.29 2.93
CA ALA A 22 -11.70 0.55 1.90
C ALA A 22 -10.43 -0.10 2.44
N GLN A 23 -9.67 0.60 3.27
CA GLN A 23 -8.49 0.05 3.96
C GLN A 23 -8.87 -1.14 4.85
N ASP A 24 -9.94 -1.03 5.63
CA ASP A 24 -10.45 -2.12 6.48
C ASP A 24 -10.84 -3.35 5.65
N LEU A 25 -11.55 -3.15 4.53
CA LEU A 25 -11.91 -4.24 3.63
C LEU A 25 -10.66 -4.90 3.03
N ILE A 26 -9.68 -4.11 2.61
CA ILE A 26 -8.42 -4.61 2.07
C ILE A 26 -7.68 -5.44 3.14
N ALA A 27 -7.58 -4.91 4.36
CA ALA A 27 -6.90 -5.56 5.47
C ALA A 27 -7.60 -6.86 5.92
N ALA A 28 -8.92 -6.84 6.04
CA ALA A 28 -9.70 -7.94 6.59
C ALA A 28 -9.98 -9.06 5.57
N ALA A 29 -10.09 -8.73 4.28
CA ALA A 29 -10.54 -9.68 3.27
C ALA A 29 -9.53 -9.87 2.13
N LEU A 30 -9.08 -8.77 1.51
CA LEU A 30 -8.30 -8.86 0.27
C LEU A 30 -6.88 -9.39 0.52
N LEU A 31 -6.17 -8.85 1.52
CA LEU A 31 -4.81 -9.28 1.85
C LEU A 31 -4.75 -10.76 2.26
N PRO A 32 -5.61 -11.28 3.16
CA PRO A 32 -5.63 -12.71 3.48
C PRO A 32 -5.95 -13.60 2.28
N ALA A 33 -6.90 -13.19 1.44
CA ALA A 33 -7.29 -13.96 0.26
C ALA A 33 -6.14 -14.04 -0.77
N ALA A 34 -5.46 -12.92 -1.02
CA ALA A 34 -4.29 -12.87 -1.91
C ALA A 34 -3.16 -13.75 -1.36
N ALA A 35 -2.85 -13.65 -0.07
CA ALA A 35 -1.81 -14.48 0.57
C ALA A 35 -2.14 -15.98 0.50
N ALA A 36 -3.40 -16.36 0.71
CA ALA A 36 -3.86 -17.75 0.59
C ALA A 36 -3.75 -18.26 -0.85
N TRP A 37 -4.08 -17.43 -1.84
CA TRP A 37 -3.90 -17.77 -3.25
C TRP A 37 -2.43 -18.01 -3.58
N GLU A 38 -1.55 -17.08 -3.19
CA GLU A 38 -0.11 -17.18 -3.44
C GLU A 38 0.46 -18.48 -2.86
N ALA A 39 0.12 -18.80 -1.61
CA ALA A 39 0.53 -20.04 -0.97
C ALA A 39 -0.03 -21.29 -1.66
N SER A 40 -1.29 -21.25 -2.14
CA SER A 40 -1.93 -22.40 -2.80
C SER A 40 -1.38 -22.69 -4.20
N ASN A 41 -0.64 -21.74 -4.79
CA ASN A 41 -0.11 -21.84 -6.16
C ASN A 41 1.42 -21.75 -6.20
N ASP A 42 2.09 -21.92 -5.06
CA ASP A 42 3.56 -21.81 -4.92
C ASP A 42 4.13 -20.50 -5.49
N LEU A 43 3.38 -19.40 -5.37
CA LEU A 43 3.83 -18.09 -5.81
C LEU A 43 4.66 -17.40 -4.72
N PRO A 44 5.62 -16.54 -5.10
CA PRO A 44 6.29 -15.67 -4.14
C PRO A 44 5.29 -14.79 -3.40
N ARG A 45 5.56 -14.53 -2.12
CA ARG A 45 4.76 -13.64 -1.28
C ARG A 45 4.69 -12.24 -1.91
N PHE A 46 3.49 -11.64 -1.91
CA PHE A 46 3.18 -10.32 -2.47
C PHE A 46 3.27 -10.22 -4.00
N SER A 47 3.46 -11.32 -4.72
CA SER A 47 3.52 -11.33 -6.19
C SER A 47 2.22 -10.83 -6.82
N LEU A 48 1.05 -11.19 -6.28
CA LEU A 48 -0.24 -10.74 -6.79
C LEU A 48 -0.46 -9.24 -6.53
N ALA A 49 -0.07 -8.78 -5.34
CA ALA A 49 -0.14 -7.37 -4.98
C ALA A 49 0.77 -6.52 -5.89
N LEU A 50 2.00 -6.99 -6.14
CA LEU A 50 2.95 -6.31 -7.02
C LEU A 50 2.44 -6.27 -8.47
N HIS A 51 1.90 -7.40 -8.96
CA HIS A 51 1.37 -7.45 -10.32
C HIS A 51 0.19 -6.50 -10.51
N GLY A 52 -0.75 -6.48 -9.55
CA GLY A 52 -1.87 -5.54 -9.57
C GLY A 52 -1.43 -4.06 -9.53
N ALA A 53 -0.42 -3.73 -8.71
CA ALA A 53 0.14 -2.38 -8.67
C ALA A 53 0.75 -1.97 -10.01
N VAL A 54 1.47 -2.88 -10.68
CA VAL A 54 2.06 -2.63 -12.01
C VAL A 54 0.99 -2.44 -13.07
N GLU A 55 -0.07 -3.25 -13.08
CA GLU A 55 -1.20 -3.09 -14.02
C GLU A 55 -1.90 -1.73 -13.82
N PHE A 56 -2.05 -1.27 -12.57
CA PHE A 56 -2.60 0.05 -12.28
C PHE A 56 -1.72 1.18 -12.83
N LEU A 57 -0.40 1.11 -12.64
CA LEU A 57 0.55 2.05 -13.26
C LEU A 57 0.48 2.00 -14.78
N GLY A 58 0.27 0.81 -15.36
CA GLY A 58 0.05 0.62 -16.79
C GLY A 58 -1.20 1.34 -17.31
N ALA A 59 -2.31 1.28 -16.56
CA ALA A 59 -3.52 2.03 -16.88
C ALA A 59 -3.28 3.54 -16.87
N MET A 60 -2.55 4.06 -15.87
CA MET A 60 -2.20 5.49 -15.82
C MET A 60 -1.34 5.93 -17.01
N LEU A 61 -0.38 5.10 -17.42
CA LEU A 61 0.42 5.35 -18.64
C LEU A 61 -0.49 5.40 -19.88
N ALA A 62 -1.45 4.49 -19.99
CA ALA A 62 -2.40 4.46 -21.11
C ALA A 62 -3.32 5.71 -21.14
N GLU A 63 -3.61 6.30 -19.98
CA GLU A 63 -4.34 7.57 -19.85
C GLU A 63 -3.48 8.81 -20.07
N GLY A 64 -2.18 8.64 -20.36
CA GLY A 64 -1.28 9.71 -20.73
C GLY A 64 -0.53 10.36 -19.56
N VAL A 65 -0.49 9.72 -18.38
CA VAL A 65 0.39 10.15 -17.30
C VAL A 65 1.85 9.92 -17.72
N PRO A 66 2.73 10.95 -17.65
CA PRO A 66 4.13 10.79 -18.02
C PRO A 66 4.86 9.77 -17.14
N ARG A 67 5.76 8.98 -17.75
CA ARG A 67 6.49 7.92 -17.05
C ARG A 67 7.38 8.47 -15.92
N ASP A 68 8.05 9.57 -16.19
CA ASP A 68 8.89 10.31 -15.24
C ASP A 68 8.08 10.80 -14.02
N ALA A 69 6.87 11.29 -14.24
CA ALA A 69 5.97 11.68 -13.14
C ALA A 69 5.54 10.50 -12.28
N LEU A 70 5.24 9.33 -12.88
CA LEU A 70 4.92 8.12 -12.13
C LEU A 70 6.13 7.60 -11.33
N ASP A 71 7.31 7.58 -11.96
CA ASP A 71 8.54 7.13 -11.29
C ASP A 71 8.85 8.04 -10.08
N GLU A 72 8.71 9.37 -10.23
CA GLU A 72 8.89 10.32 -9.13
C GLU A 72 7.89 10.11 -7.98
N MET A 73 6.62 9.92 -8.32
CA MET A 73 5.55 9.69 -7.33
C MET A 73 5.74 8.38 -6.57
N VAL A 74 6.10 7.30 -7.28
CA VAL A 74 6.37 5.99 -6.67
C VAL A 74 7.60 6.07 -5.77
N SER A 75 8.67 6.74 -6.19
CA SER A 75 9.86 6.96 -5.35
C SER A 75 9.51 7.69 -4.06
N ARG A 76 8.78 8.81 -4.13
CA ARG A 76 8.36 9.55 -2.92
C ARG A 76 7.53 8.69 -1.96
N LEU A 77 6.59 7.91 -2.50
CA LEU A 77 5.77 7.02 -1.67
C LEU A 77 6.59 5.92 -0.98
N LEU A 78 7.60 5.37 -1.67
CA LEU A 78 8.49 4.37 -1.08
C LEU A 78 9.36 4.98 0.01
N ASP A 79 9.91 6.17 -0.21
CA ASP A 79 10.67 6.91 0.80
C ASP A 79 9.82 7.15 2.06
N ASP A 80 8.56 7.59 1.90
CA ASP A 80 7.62 7.81 3.02
C ASP A 80 7.32 6.50 3.79
N VAL A 81 7.16 5.39 3.08
CA VAL A 81 6.94 4.07 3.70
C VAL A 81 8.18 3.61 4.47
N GLU A 82 9.38 3.79 3.90
CA GLU A 82 10.64 3.45 4.57
C GLU A 82 10.84 4.26 5.85
N ILE A 83 10.52 5.56 5.83
CA ILE A 83 10.56 6.42 7.01
C ILE A 83 9.61 5.88 8.09
N ARG A 84 8.36 5.58 7.74
CA ARG A 84 7.36 5.05 8.68
C ARG A 84 7.79 3.72 9.31
N ILE A 85 8.34 2.81 8.51
CA ILE A 85 8.86 1.52 9.01
C ILE A 85 10.00 1.77 10.01
N ALA A 86 10.93 2.66 9.67
CA ALA A 86 12.04 3.00 10.56
C ALA A 86 11.55 3.65 11.88
N GLU A 87 10.52 4.49 11.83
CA GLU A 87 9.90 5.08 13.03
C GLU A 87 9.18 4.04 13.90
N ASP A 88 8.43 3.13 13.31
CA ASP A 88 7.75 2.04 14.01
C ASP A 88 8.75 1.10 14.71
N ASP A 89 9.86 0.77 14.05
CA ASP A 89 10.94 -0.05 14.63
C ASP A 89 11.64 0.64 15.81
N VAL A 90 11.73 1.98 15.81
CA VAL A 90 12.32 2.77 16.91
C VAL A 90 11.38 2.88 18.11
N MET A 91 10.06 2.93 17.87
CA MET A 91 9.03 3.02 18.90
C MET A 91 8.66 1.64 19.49
N GLY A 92 8.87 0.56 18.73
CA GLY A 92 8.74 -0.83 19.15
C GLY A 92 9.92 -1.32 20.00
N GLY A 93 10.09 -0.76 21.21
CA GLY A 93 11.00 -1.34 22.21
C GLY A 93 10.70 -2.85 22.43
N PRO A 94 11.69 -3.65 22.89
CA PRO A 94 11.58 -5.10 22.93
C PRO A 94 10.29 -5.54 23.66
N PRO A 95 9.64 -6.63 23.22
CA PRO A 95 8.42 -7.10 23.84
C PRO A 95 8.66 -7.28 25.33
N GLN A 96 8.02 -6.45 26.16
CA GLN A 96 8.01 -6.66 27.61
C GLN A 96 7.21 -7.92 27.88
N GLY A 97 7.89 -9.06 27.82
CA GLY A 97 7.25 -10.36 27.84
C GLY A 97 8.19 -11.50 27.47
N SER A 98 9.42 -11.48 27.96
CA SER A 98 10.24 -12.70 28.05
C SER A 98 10.40 -13.08 29.51
N ALA A 99 9.59 -14.06 29.92
CA ALA A 99 9.71 -15.01 31.04
C ALA A 99 9.95 -14.47 32.46
#